data_AF-A0A5N5TNW3-F1
#
_entry.id   AF-A0A5N5TNW3-F1
#
_cell.length_a   1.000
_cell.length_b   1.000
_cell.length_c   1.000
_cell.angle_alpha   90.00
_cell.angle_beta   90.00
_cell.angle_gamma   90.00
#
_symmetry.space_group_name_H-M   'P 1'
#
loop_
_entity.id
_entity.type
_entity.pdbx_description
1 polymer ?
#
loop_
_entity_poly.entity_id
_entity_poly.type
_entity_poly.pdbx_seq_one_letter_code
_entity_poly.pdbx_strand_id
1 'polypeptide(L)'
;MINVISTLLVISHSILFVSGDEHTHTYTDKEEVVLWMNTVGPYHNRQETYAYFSLPFCIGSKSEISHYHETLGEALQGVELEFSGLEIYFKGNTPKTVYCEATLNEEQLKTFLYAVKNHYWYQMYIDDLPIWGIVGEMDESKNEYYIWTHKKLDIGYNKNQIVDVNLTSEAKVLLKLGAKLPFTYEVNWKPSNIKFEDRFDKYLDPSFFQHRIHWFSIFNSFMMVIFLVGLVSMILMRTLRKDYARYSKDEEMDDMERDLGDEYGWKQVHGDVFRTPSHPLLFSALIGTGYQLILVTFVVISLAIIGELYTERGSLVSIGIFIYAATAPVNGYFGGSLYARMGGKVWIRQMMMSAFLLPALVCGTAFFINFIAIYYHASRAIPFSIMVAVVSICTFIILPLTLVGTVLGRNLAGQPNYPCRINAVPRPIPEKKWFMELFVIIPLGGILPFGSIFIEMYFIFTSFWAYKIYYVYGFMLLVFMILVVVVICVTIVCAYFLLNAEDYRWQWSSFLAAASTAMYVYVYATYYFIFKTKMYGLFQTTFYFGYMALFSITLGIITGTVGYIGTSKFVRKIYSTVKID
;
A
#
# COMPACT_ATOMS: atom_id res chain seq x y z
N MET A 1 -36.77 11.01 -16.69
CA MET A 1 -36.47 9.93 -15.71
C MET A 1 -36.79 8.54 -16.25
N ILE A 2 -37.74 8.37 -17.18
CA ILE A 2 -38.13 7.06 -17.75
C ILE A 2 -37.16 6.54 -18.84
N ASN A 3 -36.47 7.42 -19.58
CA ASN A 3 -35.55 7.03 -20.66
C ASN A 3 -34.16 6.53 -20.22
N VAL A 4 -33.78 6.71 -18.94
CA VAL A 4 -32.49 6.21 -18.40
C VAL A 4 -32.62 4.77 -17.93
N ILE A 5 -33.81 4.37 -17.48
CA ILE A 5 -34.09 3.01 -17.01
C ILE A 5 -34.25 2.06 -18.21
N SER A 6 -34.82 2.54 -19.32
CA SER A 6 -34.95 1.75 -20.55
C SER A 6 -33.62 1.48 -21.26
N THR A 7 -32.65 2.39 -21.18
CA THR A 7 -31.30 2.16 -21.74
C THR A 7 -30.48 1.21 -20.86
N LEU A 8 -30.66 1.24 -19.54
CA LEU A 8 -30.08 0.25 -18.61
C LEU A 8 -30.64 -1.18 -18.83
N LEU A 9 -31.92 -1.31 -19.18
CA LEU A 9 -32.56 -2.60 -19.47
C LEU A 9 -32.16 -3.19 -20.84
N VAL A 10 -31.90 -2.35 -21.86
CA VAL A 10 -31.43 -2.83 -23.17
C VAL A 10 -29.95 -3.26 -23.13
N ILE A 11 -29.13 -2.64 -22.28
CA ILE A 11 -27.76 -3.09 -22.02
C ILE A 11 -27.77 -4.43 -21.25
N SER A 12 -28.78 -4.68 -20.40
CA SER A 12 -28.94 -5.94 -19.66
C SER A 12 -29.32 -7.14 -20.54
N HIS A 13 -29.98 -6.93 -21.69
CA HIS A 13 -30.44 -8.01 -22.56
C HIS A 13 -29.46 -8.40 -23.67
N SER A 14 -28.30 -7.74 -23.76
CA SER A 14 -27.30 -7.98 -24.82
C SER A 14 -26.12 -8.86 -24.40
N ILE A 15 -26.13 -9.44 -23.19
CA ILE A 15 -25.00 -10.17 -22.59
C ILE A 15 -25.21 -11.71 -22.54
N LEU A 16 -26.34 -12.23 -23.01
CA LEU A 16 -26.62 -13.68 -22.96
C LEU A 16 -26.09 -14.44 -24.18
N PHE A 17 -24.79 -14.34 -24.42
CA PHE A 17 -23.98 -15.42 -24.99
C PHE A 17 -22.71 -15.51 -24.14
N VAL A 18 -22.89 -15.92 -22.89
CA VAL A 18 -21.79 -16.26 -22.00
C VAL A 18 -21.32 -17.65 -22.41
N SER A 19 -20.27 -17.71 -23.22
CA SER A 19 -19.48 -18.93 -23.33
C SER A 19 -18.85 -19.19 -21.97
N GLY A 20 -18.86 -20.45 -21.52
CA GLY A 20 -17.99 -20.83 -20.41
C GLY A 20 -16.54 -20.57 -20.83
N ASP A 21 -15.73 -20.02 -19.95
CA ASP A 21 -14.32 -19.73 -20.19
C ASP A 21 -13.61 -19.38 -18.87
N GLU A 22 -12.34 -18.96 -18.95
CA GLU A 22 -11.55 -18.48 -17.81
C GLU A 22 -12.11 -17.19 -17.17
N HIS A 23 -12.97 -16.42 -17.84
CA HIS A 23 -13.61 -15.22 -17.28
C HIS A 23 -14.82 -15.54 -16.42
N THR A 24 -15.53 -16.62 -16.78
CA THR A 24 -16.69 -17.11 -16.04
C THR A 24 -16.31 -18.19 -15.04
N HIS A 25 -15.07 -18.69 -15.12
CA HIS A 25 -14.55 -19.83 -14.38
C HIS A 25 -15.44 -21.07 -14.48
N THR A 26 -16.11 -21.23 -15.62
CA THR A 26 -16.99 -22.36 -15.91
C THR A 26 -16.63 -22.93 -17.26
N TYR A 27 -16.41 -24.23 -17.32
CA TYR A 27 -15.93 -24.93 -18.51
C TYR A 27 -16.91 -26.01 -18.94
N THR A 28 -17.09 -26.15 -20.24
CA THR A 28 -17.76 -27.25 -20.89
C THR A 28 -16.80 -28.42 -21.12
N ASP A 29 -17.32 -29.64 -21.20
CA ASP A 29 -16.48 -30.81 -21.37
C ASP A 29 -15.71 -30.74 -22.70
N LYS A 30 -14.39 -30.97 -22.63
CA LYS A 30 -13.44 -30.80 -23.74
C LYS A 30 -13.26 -29.36 -24.24
N GLU A 31 -13.70 -28.38 -23.47
CA GLU A 31 -13.32 -26.99 -23.71
C GLU A 31 -11.81 -26.79 -23.52
N GLU A 32 -11.24 -25.86 -24.26
CA GLU A 32 -9.83 -25.51 -24.11
C GLU A 32 -9.56 -24.86 -22.75
N VAL A 33 -8.50 -25.31 -22.09
CA VAL A 33 -7.98 -24.70 -20.87
C VAL A 33 -6.59 -24.16 -21.18
N VAL A 34 -6.43 -22.85 -21.04
CA VAL A 34 -5.17 -22.18 -21.38
C VAL A 34 -4.20 -22.26 -20.20
N LEU A 35 -2.99 -22.78 -20.46
CA LEU A 35 -1.86 -22.66 -19.54
C LEU A 35 -1.03 -21.44 -19.94
N TRP A 36 -1.05 -20.42 -19.08
CA TRP A 36 -0.31 -19.19 -19.25
C TRP A 36 1.08 -19.30 -18.61
N MET A 37 2.12 -19.03 -19.38
CA MET A 37 3.49 -18.86 -18.89
C MET A 37 3.69 -17.40 -18.50
N ASN A 38 4.13 -17.12 -17.28
CA ASN A 38 4.30 -15.75 -16.81
C ASN A 38 5.78 -15.37 -16.75
N THR A 39 6.44 -15.68 -15.64
CA THR A 39 7.78 -15.17 -15.37
C THR A 39 8.73 -16.23 -14.85
N VAL A 40 10.02 -16.01 -15.07
CA VAL A 40 11.14 -16.70 -14.45
C VAL A 40 11.99 -15.72 -13.66
N GLY A 41 12.66 -16.16 -12.59
CA GLY A 41 13.56 -15.29 -11.84
C GLY A 41 14.33 -16.01 -10.74
N PRO A 42 15.30 -15.36 -10.09
CA PRO A 42 16.07 -15.94 -9.00
C PRO A 42 15.18 -16.12 -7.75
N TYR A 43 15.32 -17.24 -7.05
CA TYR A 43 14.50 -17.52 -5.85
C TYR A 43 14.69 -16.50 -4.71
N HIS A 44 15.89 -15.95 -4.59
CA HIS A 44 16.24 -14.94 -3.57
C HIS A 44 15.90 -13.50 -3.99
N ASN A 45 15.83 -13.22 -5.29
CA ASN A 45 15.49 -11.91 -5.86
C ASN A 45 14.14 -11.98 -6.57
N ARG A 46 13.08 -12.14 -5.77
CA ARG A 46 11.75 -12.47 -6.27
C ARG A 46 11.10 -11.39 -7.13
N GLN A 47 11.59 -10.16 -7.01
CA GLN A 47 11.06 -8.98 -7.67
C GLN A 47 11.85 -8.69 -8.96
N GLU A 48 12.97 -9.40 -9.17
CA GLU A 48 13.74 -9.49 -10.41
C GLU A 48 13.19 -10.65 -11.25
N THR A 49 12.21 -10.33 -12.09
CA THR A 49 11.56 -11.32 -12.97
C THR A 49 11.80 -10.98 -14.43
N TYR A 50 11.81 -12.02 -15.25
CA TYR A 50 11.99 -12.00 -16.69
C TYR A 50 10.87 -12.83 -17.34
N ALA A 51 10.58 -12.59 -18.62
CA ALA A 51 9.61 -13.39 -19.37
C ALA A 51 9.98 -14.88 -19.34
N TYR A 52 9.00 -15.79 -19.25
CA TYR A 52 9.27 -17.22 -19.11
C TYR A 52 10.18 -17.76 -20.23
N PHE A 53 9.96 -17.33 -21.47
CA PHE A 53 10.73 -17.77 -22.64
C PHE A 53 12.05 -17.00 -22.86
N SER A 54 12.45 -16.15 -21.90
CA SER A 54 13.83 -15.66 -21.83
C SER A 54 14.84 -16.79 -21.55
N LEU A 55 14.38 -17.85 -20.86
CA LEU A 55 15.09 -19.12 -20.82
C LEU A 55 14.75 -19.93 -22.07
N PRO A 56 15.69 -20.73 -22.61
CA PRO A 56 15.51 -21.46 -23.86
C PRO A 56 14.63 -22.71 -23.70
N PHE A 57 13.45 -22.53 -23.12
CA PHE A 57 12.35 -23.49 -23.16
C PHE A 57 11.67 -23.45 -24.54
N CYS A 58 11.09 -24.58 -24.94
CA CYS A 58 10.30 -24.61 -26.16
C CYS A 58 8.88 -24.10 -25.95
N ILE A 59 8.32 -23.50 -26.98
CA ILE A 59 6.88 -23.24 -27.12
C ILE A 59 6.24 -24.50 -27.69
N GLY A 60 5.03 -24.85 -27.25
CA GLY A 60 4.27 -25.96 -27.80
C GLY A 60 3.82 -25.73 -29.25
N SER A 61 3.22 -26.76 -29.86
CA SER A 61 2.87 -26.76 -31.29
C SER A 61 1.68 -25.86 -31.65
N LYS A 62 0.85 -25.50 -30.67
CA LYS A 62 -0.35 -24.70 -30.92
C LYS A 62 -0.01 -23.20 -30.95
N SER A 63 -0.38 -22.52 -32.03
CA SER A 63 -0.07 -21.10 -32.27
C SER A 63 -1.24 -20.13 -32.07
N GLU A 64 -2.48 -20.62 -32.07
CA GLU A 64 -3.68 -19.79 -31.95
C GLU A 64 -4.38 -20.04 -30.62
N ILE A 65 -4.77 -18.97 -29.94
CA ILE A 65 -5.56 -18.96 -28.71
C ILE A 65 -6.99 -18.54 -29.03
N SER A 66 -7.96 -19.07 -28.28
CA SER A 66 -9.37 -18.69 -28.42
C SER A 66 -9.63 -17.28 -27.86
N HIS A 67 -8.97 -16.89 -26.76
CA HIS A 67 -9.17 -15.62 -26.07
C HIS A 67 -7.85 -15.11 -25.42
N TYR A 68 -7.70 -13.79 -25.28
CA TYR A 68 -6.54 -13.12 -24.67
C TYR A 68 -7.00 -11.98 -23.74
N HIS A 69 -6.37 -11.82 -22.58
CA HIS A 69 -6.66 -10.74 -21.64
C HIS A 69 -5.39 -10.21 -20.95
N GLU A 70 -5.28 -8.87 -20.88
CA GLU A 70 -4.38 -8.17 -19.95
C GLU A 70 -5.14 -7.00 -19.33
N THR A 71 -5.16 -6.92 -17.99
CA THR A 71 -5.68 -5.75 -17.26
C THR A 71 -4.61 -4.70 -17.01
N LEU A 72 -5.03 -3.44 -16.81
CA LEU A 72 -4.14 -2.34 -16.41
C LEU A 72 -3.34 -2.67 -15.12
N GLY A 73 -3.96 -3.38 -14.17
CA GLY A 73 -3.34 -3.76 -12.90
C GLY A 73 -2.25 -4.82 -13.08
N GLU A 74 -2.49 -5.81 -13.94
CA GLU A 74 -1.52 -6.84 -14.30
C GLU A 74 -0.32 -6.25 -15.05
N ALA A 75 -0.58 -5.35 -16.01
CA ALA A 75 0.47 -4.64 -16.74
C ALA A 75 1.35 -3.79 -15.80
N LEU A 76 0.76 -3.14 -14.79
CA LEU A 76 1.50 -2.39 -13.77
C LEU A 76 2.30 -3.29 -12.81
N GLN A 77 1.91 -4.55 -12.66
CA GLN A 77 2.64 -5.54 -11.85
C GLN A 77 3.73 -6.26 -12.63
N GLY A 78 3.82 -6.06 -13.96
CA GLY A 78 4.79 -6.71 -14.83
C GLY A 78 4.48 -8.18 -15.11
N VAL A 79 3.17 -8.51 -15.12
CA VAL A 79 2.67 -9.81 -15.57
C VAL A 79 2.66 -9.80 -17.09
N GLU A 80 3.42 -10.71 -17.69
CA GLU A 80 3.54 -10.85 -19.14
C GLU A 80 3.12 -12.28 -19.47
N LEU A 81 1.85 -12.46 -19.85
CA LEU A 81 1.27 -13.78 -20.07
C LEU A 81 1.54 -14.24 -21.49
N GLU A 82 2.40 -15.24 -21.62
CA GLU A 82 2.68 -15.90 -22.88
C GLU A 82 1.98 -17.25 -22.94
N PHE A 83 1.39 -17.56 -24.10
CA PHE A 83 0.72 -18.85 -24.29
C PHE A 83 1.75 -19.99 -24.32
N SER A 84 1.49 -21.05 -23.55
CA SER A 84 2.40 -22.22 -23.49
C SER A 84 2.48 -23.02 -24.79
N GLY A 85 1.48 -22.93 -25.67
CA GLY A 85 1.37 -23.75 -26.88
C GLY A 85 0.95 -25.21 -26.61
N LEU A 86 0.59 -25.55 -25.36
CA LEU A 86 0.16 -26.90 -24.97
C LEU A 86 -1.35 -27.07 -25.14
N GLU A 87 -1.76 -28.25 -25.62
CA GLU A 87 -3.16 -28.60 -25.78
C GLU A 87 -3.71 -29.22 -24.49
N ILE A 88 -4.48 -28.44 -23.74
CA ILE A 88 -5.13 -28.90 -22.52
C ILE A 88 -6.64 -28.73 -22.69
N TYR A 89 -7.39 -29.81 -22.47
CA TYR A 89 -8.84 -29.81 -22.58
C TYR A 89 -9.47 -30.15 -21.22
N PHE A 90 -10.55 -29.46 -20.87
CA PHE A 90 -11.28 -29.68 -19.63
C PHE A 90 -11.79 -31.12 -19.53
N LYS A 91 -11.44 -31.80 -18.43
CA LYS A 91 -11.67 -33.25 -18.19
C LYS A 91 -11.02 -34.19 -19.23
N GLY A 92 -10.12 -33.69 -20.09
CA GLY A 92 -9.36 -34.46 -21.07
C GLY A 92 -7.98 -34.82 -20.53
N ASN A 93 -7.79 -36.06 -20.06
CA ASN A 93 -6.47 -36.54 -19.64
C ASN A 93 -5.52 -36.60 -20.83
N THR A 94 -4.31 -36.08 -20.64
CA THR A 94 -3.26 -36.11 -21.66
C THR A 94 -2.13 -37.01 -21.14
N PRO A 95 -1.85 -38.15 -21.79
CA PRO A 95 -0.74 -38.99 -21.39
C PRO A 95 0.59 -38.24 -21.58
N LYS A 96 1.66 -38.78 -21.00
CA LYS A 96 3.00 -38.22 -21.18
C LYS A 96 3.34 -38.05 -22.66
N THR A 97 3.37 -36.81 -23.12
CA THR A 97 3.61 -36.43 -24.52
C THR A 97 4.84 -35.54 -24.61
N VAL A 98 5.68 -35.80 -25.62
CA VAL A 98 6.81 -34.94 -25.96
C VAL A 98 6.27 -33.83 -26.85
N TYR A 99 6.36 -32.58 -26.40
CA TYR A 99 5.92 -31.43 -27.21
C TYR A 99 7.08 -30.75 -27.94
N CYS A 100 8.30 -30.91 -27.44
CA CYS A 100 9.50 -30.40 -28.08
C CYS A 100 10.74 -31.19 -27.67
N GLU A 101 11.71 -31.30 -28.58
CA GLU A 101 13.06 -31.77 -28.28
C GLU A 101 14.06 -30.67 -28.69
N ALA A 102 14.77 -30.11 -27.71
CA ALA A 102 15.76 -29.06 -27.94
C ALA A 102 17.19 -29.59 -27.80
N THR A 103 18.07 -29.25 -28.74
CA THR A 103 19.51 -29.51 -28.64
C THR A 103 20.23 -28.31 -28.07
N LEU A 104 20.99 -28.50 -26.99
CA LEU A 104 21.67 -27.38 -26.31
C LEU A 104 22.87 -26.84 -27.10
N ASN A 105 22.74 -25.59 -27.55
CA ASN A 105 23.85 -24.77 -28.03
C ASN A 105 24.67 -24.19 -26.87
N GLU A 106 25.87 -23.66 -27.15
CA GLU A 106 26.77 -23.13 -26.11
C GLU A 106 26.12 -21.97 -25.32
N GLU A 107 25.40 -21.08 -25.99
CA GLU A 107 24.68 -19.96 -25.37
C GLU A 107 23.53 -20.45 -24.49
N GLN A 108 22.68 -21.34 -25.01
CA GLN A 108 21.56 -21.91 -24.27
C GLN A 108 22.02 -22.68 -23.02
N LEU A 109 23.13 -23.41 -23.14
CA LEU A 109 23.75 -24.10 -22.02
C LEU A 109 24.19 -23.10 -20.94
N LYS A 110 24.88 -22.01 -21.31
CA LYS A 110 25.31 -20.96 -20.35
C LYS A 110 24.10 -20.35 -19.63
N THR A 111 23.03 -20.07 -20.35
CA THR A 111 21.79 -19.51 -19.79
C THR A 111 21.15 -20.45 -18.78
N PHE A 112 20.98 -21.74 -19.11
CA PHE A 112 20.43 -22.70 -18.16
C PHE A 112 21.36 -22.95 -16.96
N LEU A 113 22.67 -23.04 -17.17
CA LEU A 113 23.62 -23.16 -16.07
C LEU A 113 23.53 -21.98 -15.10
N TYR A 114 23.44 -20.76 -15.64
CA TYR A 114 23.25 -19.56 -14.84
C TYR A 114 21.93 -19.61 -14.05
N ALA A 115 20.84 -20.02 -14.68
CA ALA A 115 19.53 -20.15 -14.05
C ALA A 115 19.53 -21.18 -12.91
N VAL A 116 20.07 -22.37 -13.14
CA VAL A 116 20.14 -23.44 -12.12
C VAL A 116 21.06 -23.02 -10.97
N LYS A 117 22.23 -22.45 -11.26
CA LYS A 117 23.17 -21.96 -10.23
C LYS A 117 22.55 -20.92 -9.31
N ASN A 118 21.74 -20.01 -9.86
CA ASN A 118 21.04 -18.97 -9.10
C ASN A 118 19.65 -19.41 -8.60
N HIS A 119 19.33 -20.71 -8.64
CA HIS A 119 18.08 -21.28 -8.15
C HIS A 119 16.85 -20.60 -8.76
N TYR A 120 16.81 -20.55 -10.09
CA TYR A 120 15.69 -19.94 -10.79
C TYR A 120 14.40 -20.73 -10.59
N TRP A 121 13.33 -19.99 -10.32
CA TRP A 121 11.96 -20.49 -10.29
C TRP A 121 11.20 -19.91 -11.48
N TYR A 122 10.06 -20.51 -11.80
CA TYR A 122 9.14 -20.03 -12.81
C TYR A 122 7.70 -20.06 -12.30
N GLN A 123 6.87 -19.21 -12.87
CA GLN A 123 5.45 -19.10 -12.59
C GLN A 123 4.61 -19.37 -13.83
N MET A 124 3.51 -20.09 -13.64
CA MET A 124 2.47 -20.30 -14.64
C MET A 124 1.10 -20.09 -14.01
N TYR A 125 0.07 -19.93 -14.82
CA TYR A 125 -1.33 -19.82 -14.38
C TYR A 125 -2.23 -20.75 -15.18
N ILE A 126 -3.20 -21.34 -14.50
CA ILE A 126 -4.38 -22.00 -15.08
C ILE A 126 -5.58 -21.46 -14.32
N ASP A 127 -6.54 -20.83 -15.01
CA ASP A 127 -7.77 -20.32 -14.40
C ASP A 127 -7.52 -19.43 -13.16
N ASP A 128 -6.59 -18.47 -13.30
CA ASP A 128 -6.03 -17.61 -12.23
C ASP A 128 -5.24 -18.30 -11.11
N LEU A 129 -5.23 -19.63 -11.03
CA LEU A 129 -4.50 -20.36 -10.01
C LEU A 129 -2.99 -20.33 -10.29
N PRO A 130 -2.17 -19.76 -9.39
CA PRO A 130 -0.73 -19.69 -9.59
C PRO A 130 -0.08 -21.06 -9.39
N ILE A 131 0.87 -21.36 -10.26
CA ILE A 131 1.67 -22.58 -10.24
C ILE A 131 3.14 -22.17 -10.25
N TRP A 132 3.92 -22.72 -9.32
CA TRP A 132 5.35 -22.46 -9.23
C TRP A 132 6.14 -23.74 -9.46
N GLY A 133 7.25 -23.61 -10.18
CA GLY A 133 8.23 -24.68 -10.33
C GLY A 133 9.66 -24.17 -10.28
N ILE A 134 10.59 -25.08 -10.06
CA ILE A 134 12.03 -24.80 -10.14
C ILE A 134 12.57 -25.24 -11.49
N VAL A 135 13.48 -24.45 -12.08
CA VAL A 135 14.05 -24.75 -13.41
C VAL A 135 14.87 -26.04 -13.38
N GLY A 136 15.66 -26.22 -12.33
CA GLY A 136 16.57 -27.35 -12.20
C GLY A 136 17.16 -27.46 -10.80
N GLU A 137 18.11 -28.36 -10.64
CA GLU A 137 18.78 -28.66 -9.38
C GLU A 137 20.27 -28.89 -9.62
N MET A 138 21.10 -28.54 -8.64
CA MET A 138 22.53 -28.80 -8.66
C MET A 138 22.83 -29.98 -7.73
N ASP A 139 23.58 -30.96 -8.23
CA ASP A 139 24.14 -32.03 -7.40
C ASP A 139 25.44 -31.51 -6.77
N GLU A 140 25.38 -31.08 -5.50
CA GLU A 140 26.51 -30.55 -4.75
C GLU A 140 27.69 -31.53 -4.67
N SER A 141 27.41 -32.85 -4.70
CA SER A 141 28.45 -33.87 -4.56
C SER A 141 29.31 -34.01 -5.81
N LYS A 142 28.72 -33.76 -6.99
CA LYS A 142 29.38 -33.95 -8.28
C LYS A 142 29.66 -32.65 -9.02
N ASN A 143 29.18 -31.51 -8.49
CA ASN A 143 29.22 -30.20 -9.15
C ASN A 143 28.60 -30.26 -10.56
N GLU A 144 27.52 -31.04 -10.69
CA GLU A 144 26.77 -31.25 -11.93
C GLU A 144 25.42 -30.56 -11.86
N TYR A 145 24.99 -29.96 -12.97
CA TYR A 145 23.76 -29.19 -13.07
C TYR A 145 22.72 -29.94 -13.89
N TYR A 146 21.52 -30.05 -13.35
CA TYR A 146 20.43 -30.78 -13.96
C TYR A 146 19.23 -29.86 -14.21
N ILE A 147 18.48 -30.12 -15.28
CA ILE A 147 17.22 -29.44 -15.60
C ILE A 147 16.05 -30.40 -15.52
N TRP A 148 14.90 -29.92 -15.05
CA TRP A 148 13.65 -30.70 -15.05
C TRP A 148 12.98 -30.58 -16.41
N THR A 149 12.74 -31.71 -17.06
CA THR A 149 12.20 -31.76 -18.45
C THR A 149 10.76 -32.26 -18.53
N HIS A 150 10.24 -32.89 -17.47
CA HIS A 150 8.88 -33.37 -17.42
C HIS A 150 8.02 -32.52 -16.46
N LYS A 151 6.89 -32.01 -16.95
CA LYS A 151 5.88 -31.31 -16.15
C LYS A 151 4.62 -32.17 -16.05
N LYS A 152 4.28 -32.62 -14.85
CA LYS A 152 3.05 -33.36 -14.57
C LYS A 152 2.06 -32.44 -13.87
N LEU A 153 0.93 -32.18 -14.51
CA LEU A 153 -0.14 -31.32 -14.03
C LEU A 153 -1.31 -32.17 -13.55
N ASP A 154 -1.54 -32.20 -12.24
CA ASP A 154 -2.72 -32.82 -11.65
C ASP A 154 -3.75 -31.73 -11.37
N ILE A 155 -4.84 -31.71 -12.14
CA ILE A 155 -5.89 -30.68 -12.08
C ILE A 155 -7.14 -31.24 -11.40
N GLY A 156 -7.54 -30.61 -10.30
CA GLY A 156 -8.76 -30.89 -9.56
C GLY A 156 -9.93 -30.11 -10.13
N TYR A 157 -11.06 -30.78 -10.39
CA TYR A 157 -12.29 -30.13 -10.83
C TYR A 157 -13.48 -30.46 -9.92
N ASN A 158 -14.38 -29.49 -9.74
CA ASN A 158 -15.67 -29.68 -9.11
C ASN A 158 -16.76 -29.23 -10.09
N LYS A 159 -17.61 -30.16 -10.54
CA LYS A 159 -18.60 -29.95 -11.60
C LYS A 159 -17.95 -29.44 -12.90
N ASN A 160 -18.09 -28.15 -13.18
CA ASN A 160 -17.65 -27.46 -14.39
C ASN A 160 -16.57 -26.42 -14.07
N GLN A 161 -15.94 -26.47 -12.90
CA GLN A 161 -14.98 -25.46 -12.46
C GLN A 161 -13.65 -26.11 -12.05
N ILE A 162 -12.55 -25.40 -12.29
CA ILE A 162 -11.22 -25.79 -11.84
C ILE A 162 -11.03 -25.28 -10.41
N VAL A 163 -10.62 -26.16 -9.51
CA VAL A 163 -10.54 -25.86 -8.06
C VAL A 163 -9.17 -26.15 -7.46
N ASP A 164 -8.32 -26.91 -8.13
CA ASP A 164 -6.96 -27.18 -7.66
C ASP A 164 -6.03 -27.47 -8.84
N VAL A 165 -4.77 -27.06 -8.73
CA VAL A 165 -3.71 -27.45 -9.67
C VAL A 165 -2.44 -27.78 -8.89
N ASN A 166 -1.88 -28.96 -9.17
CA ASN A 166 -0.58 -29.38 -8.65
C ASN A 166 0.39 -29.62 -9.80
N LEU A 167 1.60 -29.09 -9.66
CA LEU A 167 2.70 -29.34 -10.57
C LEU A 167 3.74 -30.24 -9.90
N THR A 168 4.02 -31.37 -10.53
CA THR A 168 5.17 -32.22 -10.20
C THR A 168 6.19 -32.11 -11.32
N SER A 169 7.40 -31.67 -11.00
CA SER A 169 8.51 -31.63 -11.95
C SER A 169 9.33 -32.91 -11.82
N GLU A 170 9.48 -33.65 -12.92
CA GLU A 170 10.19 -34.93 -12.96
C GLU A 170 11.19 -34.98 -14.14
N ALA A 171 11.91 -36.09 -14.27
CA ALA A 171 12.90 -36.34 -15.31
C ALA A 171 14.02 -35.28 -15.37
N LYS A 172 15.04 -35.48 -14.53
CA LYS A 172 16.26 -34.67 -14.52
C LYS A 172 17.18 -35.05 -15.68
N VAL A 173 17.63 -34.06 -16.45
CA VAL A 173 18.59 -34.23 -17.53
C VAL A 173 19.83 -33.40 -17.25
N LEU A 174 21.00 -33.99 -17.45
CA LEU A 174 22.29 -33.35 -17.20
C LEU A 174 22.59 -32.29 -18.27
N LEU A 175 22.92 -31.07 -17.84
CA LEU A 175 23.26 -29.97 -18.72
C LEU A 175 24.69 -30.13 -19.28
N LYS A 176 24.79 -30.55 -20.55
CA LYS A 176 26.05 -30.68 -21.31
C LYS A 176 25.86 -30.14 -22.73
N LEU A 177 26.96 -29.71 -23.35
CA LEU A 177 26.95 -29.23 -24.73
C LEU A 177 26.47 -30.34 -25.67
N GLY A 178 25.51 -30.02 -26.55
CA GLY A 178 24.91 -31.00 -27.47
C GLY A 178 23.97 -32.01 -26.81
N ALA A 179 23.65 -31.88 -25.52
CA ALA A 179 22.63 -32.71 -24.89
C ALA A 179 21.25 -32.42 -25.51
N LYS A 180 20.46 -33.48 -25.70
CA LYS A 180 19.06 -33.38 -26.14
C LYS A 180 18.15 -33.31 -24.93
N LEU A 181 17.31 -32.28 -24.88
CA LEU A 181 16.32 -32.06 -23.83
C LEU A 181 14.93 -32.37 -24.37
N PRO A 182 14.36 -33.56 -24.09
CA PRO A 182 13.00 -33.88 -24.46
C PRO A 182 12.03 -33.26 -23.44
N PHE A 183 11.41 -32.14 -23.80
CA PHE A 183 10.41 -31.52 -22.95
C PHE A 183 9.07 -32.25 -23.11
N THR A 184 8.52 -32.68 -21.97
CA THR A 184 7.31 -33.49 -21.92
C THR A 184 6.31 -32.94 -20.92
N TYR A 185 5.03 -33.12 -21.20
CA TYR A 185 3.95 -32.80 -20.26
C TYR A 185 2.96 -33.96 -20.12
N GLU A 186 2.30 -34.02 -18.96
CA GLU A 186 1.22 -34.96 -18.64
C GLU A 186 0.14 -34.18 -17.90
N VAL A 187 -1.13 -34.42 -18.23
CA VAL A 187 -2.27 -33.77 -17.57
C VAL A 187 -3.23 -34.82 -17.05
N ASN A 188 -3.48 -34.82 -15.75
CA ASN A 188 -4.44 -35.70 -15.09
C ASN A 188 -5.55 -34.89 -14.42
N TRP A 189 -6.78 -35.13 -14.85
CA TRP A 189 -7.97 -34.57 -14.24
C TRP A 189 -8.49 -35.48 -13.12
N LYS A 190 -8.72 -34.90 -11.94
CA LYS A 190 -9.23 -35.62 -10.78
C LYS A 190 -10.47 -34.91 -10.23
N PRO A 191 -11.56 -35.64 -9.90
CA PRO A 191 -12.70 -35.05 -9.23
C PRO A 191 -12.28 -34.60 -7.82
N SER A 192 -12.72 -33.41 -7.41
CA SER A 192 -12.46 -32.83 -6.09
C SER A 192 -13.76 -32.39 -5.42
N ASN A 193 -13.79 -32.47 -4.08
CA ASN A 193 -14.90 -32.01 -3.26
C ASN A 193 -14.74 -30.55 -2.79
N ILE A 194 -13.64 -29.88 -3.15
CA ILE A 194 -13.36 -28.48 -2.82
C ILE A 194 -14.36 -27.59 -3.57
N LYS A 195 -14.99 -26.64 -2.87
CA LYS A 195 -15.87 -25.65 -3.51
C LYS A 195 -15.05 -24.60 -4.25
N PHE A 196 -15.64 -23.97 -5.25
CA PHE A 196 -14.96 -22.92 -6.02
C PHE A 196 -14.49 -21.74 -5.16
N GLU A 197 -15.31 -21.33 -4.18
CA GLU A 197 -14.99 -20.26 -3.24
C GLU A 197 -13.72 -20.57 -2.42
N ASP A 198 -13.53 -21.83 -2.01
CA ASP A 198 -12.43 -22.26 -1.16
C ASP A 198 -11.15 -22.61 -1.95
N ARG A 199 -11.13 -22.41 -3.28
CA ARG A 199 -10.02 -22.88 -4.15
C ARG A 199 -8.67 -22.22 -3.83
N PHE A 200 -8.70 -21.00 -3.29
CA PHE A 200 -7.50 -20.26 -2.94
C PHE A 200 -6.93 -20.61 -1.56
N ASP A 201 -7.66 -21.34 -0.71
CA ASP A 201 -7.27 -21.66 0.67
C ASP A 201 -5.92 -22.39 0.75
N LYS A 202 -5.62 -23.20 -0.28
CA LYS A 202 -4.34 -23.92 -0.40
C LYS A 202 -3.12 -22.98 -0.45
N TYR A 203 -3.29 -21.78 -0.98
CA TYR A 203 -2.23 -20.78 -1.10
C TYR A 203 -2.13 -19.87 0.13
N LEU A 204 -3.15 -19.89 0.98
CA LEU A 204 -3.14 -19.18 2.25
C LEU A 204 -2.33 -20.02 3.26
N ASP A 205 -1.43 -19.38 4.00
CA ASP A 205 -0.59 -20.04 5.00
C ASP A 205 -1.13 -19.76 6.42
N PRO A 206 -2.15 -20.50 6.90
CA PRO A 206 -2.76 -20.27 8.21
C PRO A 206 -1.78 -20.56 9.36
N SER A 207 -0.76 -21.39 9.12
CA SER A 207 0.26 -21.72 10.11
C SER A 207 1.15 -20.51 10.45
N PHE A 208 1.33 -19.62 9.47
CA PHE A 208 2.10 -18.39 9.61
C PHE A 208 1.25 -17.23 10.13
N PHE A 209 0.06 -17.02 9.56
CA PHE A 209 -0.88 -15.98 10.02
C PHE A 209 -1.71 -16.45 11.22
N GLN A 210 -1.02 -16.90 12.26
CA GLN A 210 -1.68 -17.41 13.45
C GLN A 210 -2.52 -16.30 14.08
N HIS A 211 -3.84 -16.50 14.12
CA HIS A 211 -4.77 -15.55 14.74
C HIS A 211 -4.36 -15.17 16.17
N ARG A 212 -3.72 -16.08 16.92
CA ARG A 212 -3.23 -15.80 18.29
C ARG A 212 -2.20 -14.67 18.33
N ILE A 213 -1.31 -14.58 17.34
CA ILE A 213 -0.26 -13.55 17.29
C ILE A 213 -0.87 -12.19 16.93
N HIS A 214 -1.82 -12.15 16.01
CA HIS A 214 -2.58 -10.92 15.68
C HIS A 214 -3.40 -10.42 16.88
N TRP A 215 -4.07 -11.31 17.60
CA TRP A 215 -4.79 -10.94 18.82
C TRP A 215 -3.85 -10.44 19.94
N PHE A 216 -2.68 -11.04 20.08
CA PHE A 216 -1.65 -10.56 21.01
C PHE A 216 -1.17 -9.15 20.65
N SER A 217 -0.92 -8.89 19.36
CA SER A 217 -0.58 -7.57 18.82
C SER A 217 -1.65 -6.54 19.16
N ILE A 218 -2.92 -6.84 18.86
CA ILE A 218 -4.04 -5.94 19.12
C ILE A 218 -4.21 -5.66 20.61
N PHE A 219 -4.12 -6.69 21.47
CA PHE A 219 -4.23 -6.51 22.90
C PHE A 219 -3.13 -5.59 23.44
N ASN A 220 -1.88 -5.80 23.03
CA ASN A 220 -0.75 -4.96 23.44
C ASN A 220 -0.93 -3.51 22.98
N SER A 221 -1.30 -3.29 21.73
CA SER A 221 -1.55 -1.95 21.18
C SER A 221 -2.77 -1.28 21.82
N PHE A 222 -3.80 -2.05 22.19
CA PHE A 222 -4.97 -1.56 22.90
C PHE A 222 -4.65 -1.10 24.34
N MET A 223 -3.79 -1.83 25.06
CA MET A 223 -3.31 -1.40 26.39
C MET A 223 -2.58 -0.06 26.31
N MET A 224 -1.76 0.14 25.27
CA MET A 224 -1.08 1.41 25.01
C MET A 224 -2.08 2.56 24.76
N VAL A 225 -3.18 2.29 24.05
CA VAL A 225 -4.25 3.28 23.85
C VAL A 225 -4.90 3.67 25.17
N ILE A 226 -5.28 2.72 26.02
CA ILE A 226 -5.90 3.01 27.33
C ILE A 226 -4.99 3.91 28.15
N PHE A 227 -3.70 3.58 28.22
CA PHE A 227 -2.72 4.38 28.94
C PHE A 227 -2.64 5.83 28.40
N LEU A 228 -2.55 5.99 27.08
CA LEU A 228 -2.45 7.30 26.44
C LEU A 228 -3.72 8.14 26.58
N VAL A 229 -4.89 7.54 26.41
CA VAL A 229 -6.19 8.20 26.63
C VAL A 229 -6.32 8.62 28.10
N GLY A 230 -5.89 7.76 29.04
CA GLY A 230 -5.82 8.10 30.46
C GLY A 230 -4.93 9.31 30.75
N LEU A 231 -3.76 9.37 30.12
CA LEU A 231 -2.82 10.51 30.24
C LEU A 231 -3.42 11.79 29.66
N VAL A 232 -3.98 11.74 28.45
CA VAL A 232 -4.63 12.92 27.82
C VAL A 232 -5.84 13.38 28.64
N SER A 233 -6.66 12.45 29.14
CA SER A 233 -7.79 12.75 30.02
C SER A 233 -7.32 13.39 31.33
N MET A 234 -6.24 12.89 31.94
CA MET A 234 -5.63 13.50 33.12
C MET A 234 -5.15 14.92 32.83
N ILE A 235 -4.48 15.16 31.69
CA ILE A 235 -4.06 16.52 31.29
C ILE A 235 -5.28 17.42 31.17
N LEU A 236 -6.30 17.02 30.42
CA LEU A 236 -7.54 17.78 30.24
C LEU A 236 -8.24 18.06 31.57
N MET A 237 -8.43 17.05 32.41
CA MET A 237 -9.09 17.17 33.71
C MET A 237 -8.27 17.99 34.70
N ARG A 238 -6.93 17.92 34.65
CA ARG A 238 -6.04 18.74 35.48
C ARG A 238 -6.10 20.20 35.05
N THR A 239 -6.10 20.48 33.74
CA THR A 239 -6.26 21.84 33.21
C THR A 239 -7.62 22.41 33.61
N LEU A 240 -8.71 21.66 33.40
CA LEU A 240 -10.07 22.09 33.76
C LEU A 240 -10.27 22.28 35.28
N ARG A 241 -9.79 21.34 36.12
CA ARG A 241 -9.91 21.48 37.59
C ARG A 241 -9.07 22.62 38.14
N LYS A 242 -7.85 22.81 37.63
CA LYS A 242 -6.98 23.92 38.04
C LYS A 242 -7.59 25.26 37.64
N ASP A 243 -8.26 25.33 36.49
CA ASP A 243 -8.98 26.52 36.04
C ASP A 243 -10.23 26.79 36.89
N TYR A 244 -11.07 25.77 37.15
CA TYR A 244 -12.27 25.94 37.99
C TYR A 244 -11.95 26.36 39.43
N ALA A 245 -10.94 25.74 40.05
CA ALA A 245 -10.49 26.08 41.40
C ALA A 245 -9.80 27.44 41.50
N ARG A 246 -9.34 28.00 40.36
CA ARG A 246 -8.80 29.36 40.30
C ARG A 246 -9.92 30.39 40.17
N TYR A 247 -10.92 30.17 39.32
CA TYR A 247 -12.07 31.09 39.23
C TYR A 247 -12.79 31.26 40.57
N SER A 248 -12.93 30.19 41.35
CA SER A 248 -13.50 30.28 42.71
C SER A 248 -12.62 31.08 43.68
N LYS A 249 -11.30 31.17 43.43
CA LYS A 249 -10.37 31.97 44.24
C LYS A 249 -10.21 33.40 43.73
N ASP A 250 -10.29 33.62 42.41
CA ASP A 250 -10.24 34.94 41.80
C ASP A 250 -11.50 35.77 42.16
N GLU A 251 -12.64 35.14 42.46
CA GLU A 251 -13.81 35.81 43.06
C GLU A 251 -13.57 36.26 44.52
N GLU A 252 -12.57 35.69 45.21
CA GLU A 252 -12.23 35.98 46.61
C GLU A 252 -10.98 36.88 46.76
N MET A 253 -10.28 37.22 45.67
CA MET A 253 -9.04 38.02 45.66
C MET A 253 -9.31 39.52 45.42
N ASP A 254 -8.58 40.38 46.14
CA ASP A 254 -8.68 41.84 46.06
C ASP A 254 -8.10 42.38 44.73
N ASP A 255 -8.65 43.48 44.20
CA ASP A 255 -8.40 43.95 42.82
C ASP A 255 -6.91 44.24 42.51
N MET A 256 -6.08 44.47 43.53
CA MET A 256 -4.65 44.75 43.39
C MET A 256 -3.79 43.49 43.19
N GLU A 257 -4.25 42.33 43.67
CA GLU A 257 -3.56 41.03 43.55
C GLU A 257 -3.95 40.31 42.24
N ARG A 258 -5.02 40.81 41.60
CA ARG A 258 -5.58 40.37 40.33
C ARG A 258 -4.70 40.72 39.12
N ASP A 259 -3.99 41.85 39.20
CA ASP A 259 -3.15 42.41 38.11
C ASP A 259 -1.71 41.86 38.10
N LEU A 260 -1.33 41.09 39.13
CA LEU A 260 0.00 40.47 39.31
C LEU A 260 0.01 38.95 39.05
N GLY A 261 -1.12 38.38 38.65
CA GLY A 261 -1.25 36.95 38.39
C GLY A 261 -0.62 36.56 37.05
N ASP A 262 0.64 36.13 37.06
CA ASP A 262 1.30 35.51 35.90
C ASP A 262 0.42 34.38 35.31
N GLU A 263 -0.27 34.66 34.20
CA GLU A 263 -0.96 33.63 33.43
C GLU A 263 0.10 32.67 32.89
N TYR A 264 0.11 31.39 33.26
CA TYR A 264 1.22 30.50 32.89
C TYR A 264 1.13 29.94 31.46
N GLY A 265 2.27 29.94 30.76
CA GLY A 265 2.65 29.04 29.66
C GLY A 265 1.74 29.12 28.43
N TRP A 266 0.85 28.13 28.30
CA TRP A 266 0.00 28.02 27.11
C TRP A 266 -1.06 29.14 27.01
N LYS A 267 -1.56 29.70 28.11
CA LYS A 267 -2.58 30.77 28.04
C LYS A 267 -2.03 32.08 27.47
N GLN A 268 -0.75 32.37 27.73
CA GLN A 268 -0.12 33.61 27.27
C GLN A 268 0.02 33.69 25.74
N VAL A 269 -0.01 32.55 25.04
CA VAL A 269 0.14 32.52 23.58
C VAL A 269 -1.20 32.59 22.85
N HIS A 270 -2.32 32.86 23.54
CA HIS A 270 -3.67 32.92 22.94
C HIS A 270 -3.75 33.82 21.69
N GLY A 271 -3.00 34.93 21.68
CA GLY A 271 -2.96 35.89 20.57
C GLY A 271 -2.11 35.45 19.36
N ASP A 272 -1.29 34.41 19.48
CA ASP A 272 -0.39 33.95 18.40
C ASP A 272 -0.62 32.49 17.96
N VAL A 273 -1.39 31.71 18.72
CA VAL A 273 -1.68 30.28 18.47
C VAL A 273 -2.33 29.98 17.13
N PHE A 274 -3.15 30.89 16.60
CA PHE A 274 -3.89 30.70 15.35
C PHE A 274 -3.21 31.32 14.12
N ARG A 275 -1.97 31.79 14.29
CA ARG A 275 -1.18 32.36 13.21
C ARG A 275 -0.96 31.34 12.09
N THR A 276 -0.84 31.86 10.86
CA THR A 276 -0.53 31.07 9.67
C THR A 276 0.84 30.39 9.82
N PRO A 277 0.98 29.09 9.50
CA PRO A 277 2.27 28.40 9.62
C PRO A 277 3.25 28.90 8.55
N SER A 278 4.54 28.60 8.74
CA SER A 278 5.52 28.70 7.67
C SER A 278 5.10 27.82 6.47
N HIS A 279 5.37 28.27 5.24
CA HIS A 279 5.03 27.54 4.01
C HIS A 279 3.58 27.02 3.95
N PRO A 280 2.55 27.89 4.06
CA PRO A 280 1.15 27.47 4.14
C PRO A 280 0.66 26.72 2.88
N LEU A 281 1.31 26.95 1.74
CA LEU A 281 1.00 26.27 0.48
C LEU A 281 1.34 24.77 0.54
N LEU A 282 2.56 24.41 0.97
CA LEU A 282 2.97 23.02 1.14
C LEU A 282 2.17 22.36 2.28
N PHE A 283 2.01 23.06 3.40
CA PHE A 283 1.29 22.53 4.55
C PHE A 283 -0.16 22.15 4.20
N SER A 284 -0.90 23.06 3.56
CA SER A 284 -2.28 22.78 3.14
C SER A 284 -2.38 21.69 2.07
N ALA A 285 -1.42 21.59 1.14
CA ALA A 285 -1.36 20.51 0.16
C ALA A 285 -1.11 19.14 0.82
N LEU A 286 -0.21 19.06 1.81
CA LEU A 286 0.05 17.84 2.58
C LEU A 286 -1.19 17.40 3.37
N ILE A 287 -1.87 18.32 4.04
CA ILE A 287 -3.10 18.02 4.79
C ILE A 287 -4.21 17.56 3.85
N GLY A 288 -4.42 18.23 2.71
CA GLY A 288 -5.38 17.80 1.70
C GLY A 288 -5.09 16.38 1.20
N THR A 289 -3.83 16.12 0.84
CA THR A 289 -3.38 14.79 0.42
C THR A 289 -3.59 13.74 1.51
N GLY A 290 -3.34 14.06 2.77
CA GLY A 290 -3.55 13.14 3.89
C GLY A 290 -5.01 12.83 4.16
N TYR A 291 -5.93 13.79 4.04
CA TYR A 291 -7.38 13.50 4.13
C TYR A 291 -7.82 12.53 3.02
N GLN A 292 -7.34 12.73 1.80
CA GLN A 292 -7.60 11.81 0.69
C GLN A 292 -7.02 10.42 0.99
N LEU A 293 -5.76 10.33 1.41
CA LEU A 293 -5.11 9.06 1.71
C LEU A 293 -5.79 8.27 2.84
N ILE A 294 -6.21 8.95 3.92
CA ILE A 294 -6.98 8.32 5.01
C ILE A 294 -8.26 7.68 4.46
N LEU A 295 -8.98 8.39 3.59
CA LEU A 295 -10.21 7.89 2.97
C LEU A 295 -9.92 6.72 2.02
N VAL A 296 -8.89 6.83 1.18
CA VAL A 296 -8.48 5.77 0.25
C VAL A 296 -8.10 4.51 1.01
N THR A 297 -7.25 4.61 2.04
CA THR A 297 -6.86 3.47 2.87
C THR A 297 -8.07 2.82 3.54
N PHE A 298 -8.98 3.61 4.11
CA PHE A 298 -10.20 3.08 4.73
C PHE A 298 -11.09 2.35 3.73
N VAL A 299 -11.35 2.94 2.55
CA VAL A 299 -12.23 2.35 1.54
C VAL A 299 -11.60 1.09 0.91
N VAL A 300 -10.31 1.13 0.58
CA VAL A 300 -9.59 -0.03 0.00
C VAL A 300 -9.58 -1.21 0.98
N ILE A 301 -9.26 -0.98 2.26
CA ILE A 301 -9.31 -2.06 3.27
C ILE A 301 -10.74 -2.60 3.42
N SER A 302 -11.75 -1.72 3.43
CA SER A 302 -13.15 -2.15 3.55
C SER A 302 -13.61 -2.99 2.35
N LEU A 303 -13.22 -2.60 1.14
CA LEU A 303 -13.52 -3.38 -0.07
C LEU A 303 -12.74 -4.69 -0.10
N ALA A 304 -11.48 -4.70 0.33
CA ALA A 304 -10.68 -5.92 0.45
C ALA A 304 -11.32 -6.96 1.40
N ILE A 305 -12.03 -6.51 2.45
CA ILE A 305 -12.79 -7.38 3.35
C ILE A 305 -14.06 -7.94 2.68
N ILE A 306 -14.76 -7.12 1.90
CA ILE A 306 -16.06 -7.50 1.30
C ILE A 306 -15.88 -8.36 0.05
N GLY A 307 -14.92 -8.01 -0.81
CA GLY A 307 -14.82 -8.56 -2.16
C GLY A 307 -13.74 -9.62 -2.36
N GLU A 308 -13.10 -10.10 -1.29
CA GLU A 308 -12.02 -11.11 -1.35
C GLU A 308 -10.99 -10.81 -2.46
N LEU A 309 -10.56 -9.54 -2.56
CA LEU A 309 -9.72 -9.00 -3.65
C LEU A 309 -8.34 -9.70 -3.82
N TYR A 310 -8.02 -10.71 -3.00
CA TYR A 310 -6.82 -11.54 -3.14
C TYR A 310 -6.98 -12.67 -4.16
N THR A 311 -8.21 -12.95 -4.62
CA THR A 311 -8.52 -14.01 -5.60
C THR A 311 -8.20 -13.60 -7.03
N GLU A 312 -8.39 -12.32 -7.37
CA GLU A 312 -8.12 -11.78 -8.70
C GLU A 312 -6.73 -11.12 -8.82
N ARG A 313 -6.06 -11.37 -9.94
CA ARG A 313 -4.73 -10.81 -10.25
C ARG A 313 -4.82 -9.30 -10.44
N GLY A 314 -3.90 -8.54 -9.83
CA GLY A 314 -3.81 -7.09 -10.01
C GLY A 314 -4.99 -6.24 -9.49
N SER A 315 -6.07 -6.85 -9.00
CA SER A 315 -7.34 -6.19 -8.66
C SER A 315 -7.17 -5.12 -7.57
N LEU A 316 -6.39 -5.41 -6.51
CA LEU A 316 -6.05 -4.44 -5.45
C LEU A 316 -5.38 -3.15 -5.97
N VAL A 317 -4.49 -3.25 -6.96
CA VAL A 317 -3.78 -2.09 -7.51
C VAL A 317 -4.71 -1.27 -8.39
N SER A 318 -5.49 -1.92 -9.27
CA SER A 318 -6.47 -1.26 -10.13
C SER A 318 -7.54 -0.53 -9.32
N ILE A 319 -8.12 -1.21 -8.32
CA ILE A 319 -9.13 -0.65 -7.41
C ILE A 319 -8.53 0.51 -6.60
N GLY A 320 -7.29 0.38 -6.13
CA GLY A 320 -6.57 1.45 -5.44
C GLY A 320 -6.41 2.71 -6.30
N ILE A 321 -6.01 2.58 -7.57
CA ILE A 321 -5.87 3.70 -8.51
C ILE A 321 -7.24 4.35 -8.77
N PHE A 322 -8.28 3.54 -8.99
CA PHE A 322 -9.63 4.03 -9.23
C PHE A 322 -10.17 4.82 -8.03
N ILE A 323 -10.05 4.28 -6.81
CA ILE A 323 -10.51 4.94 -5.58
C ILE A 323 -9.70 6.21 -5.33
N TYR A 324 -8.38 6.19 -5.56
CA TYR A 324 -7.55 7.37 -5.43
C TYR A 324 -8.03 8.49 -6.38
N ALA A 325 -8.31 8.16 -7.64
CA ALA A 325 -8.83 9.12 -8.62
C ALA A 325 -10.23 9.63 -8.23
N ALA A 326 -11.14 8.73 -7.83
CA ALA A 326 -12.51 9.09 -7.43
C ALA A 326 -12.56 9.99 -6.19
N THR A 327 -11.61 9.83 -5.27
CA THR A 327 -11.52 10.61 -4.01
C THR A 327 -10.73 11.92 -4.16
N ALA A 328 -10.21 12.24 -5.34
CA ALA A 328 -9.48 13.50 -5.61
C ALA A 328 -10.20 14.80 -5.15
N PRO A 329 -11.55 14.92 -5.19
CA PRO A 329 -12.23 16.10 -4.67
C PRO A 329 -11.99 16.34 -3.17
N VAL A 330 -11.76 15.29 -2.38
CA VAL A 330 -11.48 15.39 -0.93
C VAL A 330 -10.16 16.11 -0.70
N ASN A 331 -9.13 15.80 -1.49
CA ASN A 331 -7.84 16.48 -1.44
C ASN A 331 -8.01 17.99 -1.71
N GLY A 332 -8.71 18.32 -2.79
CA GLY A 332 -9.01 19.70 -3.16
C GLY A 332 -9.80 20.44 -2.08
N TYR A 333 -10.82 19.80 -1.51
CA TYR A 333 -11.72 20.39 -0.51
C TYR A 333 -10.98 20.75 0.79
N PHE A 334 -10.27 19.78 1.40
CA PHE A 334 -9.59 20.01 2.67
C PHE A 334 -8.34 20.88 2.50
N GLY A 335 -7.55 20.67 1.44
CA GLY A 335 -6.37 21.51 1.16
C GLY A 335 -6.75 22.95 0.82
N GLY A 336 -7.71 23.12 -0.10
CA GLY A 336 -8.18 24.43 -0.55
C GLY A 336 -8.87 25.24 0.54
N SER A 337 -9.74 24.60 1.35
CA SER A 337 -10.40 25.26 2.48
C SER A 337 -9.39 25.70 3.55
N LEU A 338 -8.40 24.86 3.88
CA LEU A 338 -7.38 25.19 4.86
C LEU A 338 -6.49 26.35 4.38
N TYR A 339 -6.08 26.34 3.12
CA TYR A 339 -5.28 27.42 2.53
C TYR A 339 -6.04 28.75 2.52
N ALA A 340 -7.34 28.73 2.21
CA ALA A 340 -8.19 29.93 2.29
C ALA A 340 -8.32 30.45 3.72
N ARG A 341 -8.54 29.56 4.72
CA ARG A 341 -8.60 29.94 6.14
C ARG A 341 -7.34 30.62 6.64
N MET A 342 -6.18 30.24 6.09
CA MET A 342 -4.87 30.80 6.40
C MET A 342 -4.57 32.15 5.70
N GLY A 343 -5.52 32.69 4.93
CA GLY A 343 -5.35 33.93 4.16
C GLY A 343 -4.60 33.76 2.84
N GLY A 344 -4.49 32.53 2.32
CA GLY A 344 -3.79 32.23 1.08
C GLY A 344 -4.49 32.79 -0.17
N LYS A 345 -3.76 33.61 -0.95
CA LYS A 345 -4.29 34.25 -2.18
C LYS A 345 -4.04 33.42 -3.45
N VAL A 346 -2.94 32.68 -3.52
CA VAL A 346 -2.48 31.97 -4.74
C VAL A 346 -3.04 30.55 -4.78
N TRP A 347 -4.37 30.44 -4.82
CA TRP A 347 -5.08 29.18 -4.66
C TRP A 347 -4.88 28.19 -5.81
N ILE A 348 -4.68 28.66 -7.05
CA ILE A 348 -4.42 27.79 -8.21
C ILE A 348 -3.11 27.03 -8.01
N ARG A 349 -2.07 27.69 -7.46
CA ARG A 349 -0.79 27.05 -7.17
C ARG A 349 -0.90 26.03 -6.04
N GLN A 350 -1.73 26.32 -5.03
CA GLN A 350 -2.02 25.34 -3.98
C GLN A 350 -2.76 24.11 -4.55
N MET A 351 -3.78 24.31 -5.40
CA MET A 351 -4.50 23.23 -6.06
C MET A 351 -3.57 22.36 -6.92
N MET A 352 -2.73 22.97 -7.75
CA MET A 352 -1.74 22.24 -8.56
C MET A 352 -0.79 21.43 -7.69
N MET A 353 -0.31 22.01 -6.59
CA MET A 353 0.54 21.28 -5.64
C MET A 353 -0.22 20.12 -4.99
N SER A 354 -1.47 20.32 -4.55
CA SER A 354 -2.31 19.26 -3.98
C SER A 354 -2.54 18.11 -4.95
N ALA A 355 -2.82 18.41 -6.22
CA ALA A 355 -3.14 17.41 -7.25
C ALA A 355 -1.92 16.56 -7.63
N PHE A 356 -0.73 17.17 -7.73
CA PHE A 356 0.46 16.51 -8.28
C PHE A 356 1.50 16.09 -7.24
N LEU A 357 1.41 16.50 -5.96
CA LEU A 357 2.43 16.19 -4.96
C LEU A 357 2.72 14.68 -4.85
N LEU A 358 1.68 13.88 -4.62
CA LEU A 358 1.83 12.43 -4.49
C LEU A 358 1.99 11.73 -5.84
N PRO A 359 1.19 12.02 -6.89
CA PRO A 359 1.39 11.40 -8.20
C PRO A 359 2.78 11.64 -8.79
N ALA A 360 3.33 12.86 -8.65
CA ALA A 360 4.68 13.15 -9.13
C ALA A 360 5.75 12.38 -8.35
N LEU A 361 5.58 12.22 -7.03
CA LEU A 361 6.49 11.41 -6.21
C LEU A 361 6.45 9.93 -6.64
N VAL A 362 5.26 9.35 -6.78
CA VAL A 362 5.07 7.96 -7.20
C VAL A 362 5.60 7.74 -8.62
N CYS A 363 5.24 8.61 -9.57
CA CYS A 363 5.72 8.51 -10.95
C CYS A 363 7.23 8.72 -11.05
N GLY A 364 7.81 9.64 -10.26
CA GLY A 364 9.26 9.87 -10.23
C GLY A 364 10.03 8.65 -9.73
N THR A 365 9.59 8.04 -8.63
CA THR A 365 10.20 6.81 -8.11
C THR A 365 9.98 5.63 -9.08
N ALA A 366 8.77 5.47 -9.63
CA ALA A 366 8.47 4.42 -10.60
C ALA A 366 9.31 4.56 -11.87
N PHE A 367 9.48 5.79 -12.41
CA PHE A 367 10.32 6.05 -13.58
C PHE A 367 11.79 5.71 -13.32
N PHE A 368 12.31 6.08 -12.15
CA PHE A 368 13.68 5.75 -11.78
C PHE A 368 13.91 4.23 -11.69
N ILE A 369 12.98 3.51 -11.04
CA ILE A 369 13.04 2.04 -10.98
C ILE A 369 12.88 1.43 -12.37
N ASN A 370 11.99 1.98 -13.20
CA ASN A 370 11.72 1.50 -14.55
C ASN A 370 12.95 1.62 -15.46
N PHE A 371 13.74 2.70 -15.32
CA PHE A 371 15.00 2.84 -16.06
C PHE A 371 15.97 1.69 -15.78
N ILE A 372 16.05 1.25 -14.52
CA ILE A 372 16.86 0.10 -14.12
C ILE A 372 16.23 -1.21 -14.62
N ALA A 373 14.90 -1.34 -14.54
CA ALA A 373 14.18 -2.51 -15.06
C ALA A 373 14.47 -2.74 -16.55
N ILE A 374 14.43 -1.67 -17.35
CA ILE A 374 14.75 -1.69 -18.78
C ILE A 374 16.21 -2.10 -19.01
N TYR A 375 17.15 -1.56 -18.21
CA TYR A 375 18.57 -1.95 -18.31
C TYR A 375 18.80 -3.44 -18.06
N TYR A 376 18.02 -4.05 -17.15
CA TYR A 376 18.08 -5.49 -16.89
C TYR A 376 17.25 -6.33 -17.86
N HIS A 377 16.45 -5.74 -18.77
CA HIS A 377 15.44 -6.45 -19.56
C HIS A 377 14.44 -7.25 -18.69
N ALA A 378 14.12 -6.73 -17.50
CA ALA A 378 13.17 -7.36 -16.59
C ALA A 378 11.73 -7.25 -17.11
N SER A 379 10.91 -8.27 -16.88
CA SER A 379 9.46 -8.28 -17.24
C SER A 379 8.66 -7.21 -16.49
N ARG A 380 9.21 -6.70 -15.38
CA ARG A 380 8.60 -5.61 -14.60
C ARG A 380 8.94 -4.21 -15.10
N ALA A 381 9.54 -4.11 -16.28
CA ALA A 381 9.63 -2.84 -16.99
C ALA A 381 8.22 -2.41 -17.38
N ILE A 382 7.77 -1.25 -16.88
CA ILE A 382 6.48 -0.66 -17.21
C ILE A 382 6.53 -0.17 -18.66
N PRO A 383 5.63 -0.66 -19.54
CA PRO A 383 5.60 -0.26 -20.93
C PRO A 383 5.16 1.21 -21.08
N PHE A 384 5.63 1.84 -22.15
CA PHE A 384 5.40 3.27 -22.39
C PHE A 384 3.90 3.64 -22.47
N SER A 385 3.06 2.76 -23.03
CA SER A 385 1.61 2.95 -23.11
C SER A 385 0.96 3.17 -21.74
N ILE A 386 1.37 2.38 -20.74
CA ILE A 386 0.84 2.43 -19.38
C ILE A 386 1.32 3.70 -18.68
N MET A 387 2.56 4.13 -18.91
CA MET A 387 3.06 5.40 -18.39
C MET A 387 2.23 6.59 -18.90
N VAL A 388 1.90 6.60 -20.20
CA VAL A 388 1.03 7.63 -20.79
C VAL A 388 -0.38 7.55 -20.22
N ALA A 389 -0.92 6.35 -19.99
CA ALA A 389 -2.23 6.16 -19.36
C ALA A 389 -2.27 6.76 -17.92
N VAL A 390 -1.24 6.52 -17.11
CA VAL A 390 -1.14 7.07 -15.74
C VAL A 390 -1.08 8.60 -15.76
N VAL A 391 -0.28 9.19 -16.65
CA VAL A 391 -0.21 10.65 -16.82
C VAL A 391 -1.56 11.22 -17.27
N SER A 392 -2.27 10.50 -18.14
CA SER A 392 -3.61 10.87 -18.61
C SER A 392 -4.62 10.85 -17.48
N ILE A 393 -4.62 9.82 -16.61
CA ILE A 393 -5.46 9.77 -15.41
C ILE A 393 -5.17 10.96 -14.50
N CYS A 394 -3.89 11.28 -14.27
CA CYS A 394 -3.52 12.42 -13.42
C CYS A 394 -4.01 13.76 -13.99
N THR A 395 -3.91 13.94 -15.30
CA THR A 395 -4.22 15.22 -15.96
C THR A 395 -5.71 15.41 -16.26
N PHE A 396 -6.40 14.35 -16.71
CA PHE A 396 -7.80 14.45 -17.16
C PHE A 396 -8.82 14.04 -16.11
N ILE A 397 -8.42 13.29 -15.08
CA ILE A 397 -9.34 12.84 -14.02
C ILE A 397 -8.99 13.52 -12.69
N ILE A 398 -7.77 13.32 -12.18
CA ILE A 398 -7.39 13.78 -10.84
C ILE A 398 -7.38 15.31 -10.76
N LEU A 399 -6.77 16.00 -11.74
CA LEU A 399 -6.66 17.45 -11.74
C LEU A 399 -8.04 18.16 -11.80
N PRO A 400 -8.97 17.85 -12.73
CA PRO A 400 -10.30 18.45 -12.74
C PRO A 400 -11.12 18.15 -11.48
N LEU A 401 -11.08 16.92 -10.98
CA LEU A 401 -11.78 16.55 -9.74
C LEU A 401 -11.23 17.29 -8.52
N THR A 402 -9.91 17.46 -8.44
CA THR A 402 -9.26 18.26 -7.40
C THR A 402 -9.68 19.73 -7.50
N LEU A 403 -9.77 20.29 -8.72
CA LEU A 403 -10.25 21.66 -8.94
C LEU A 403 -11.67 21.85 -8.39
N VAL A 404 -12.60 20.94 -8.69
CA VAL A 404 -13.98 20.96 -8.16
C VAL A 404 -13.96 20.96 -6.63
N GLY A 405 -13.18 20.06 -6.03
CA GLY A 405 -12.98 20.01 -4.58
C GLY A 405 -12.46 21.32 -4.00
N THR A 406 -11.43 21.91 -4.61
CA THR A 406 -10.83 23.17 -4.16
C THR A 406 -11.81 24.34 -4.22
N VAL A 407 -12.58 24.48 -5.30
CA VAL A 407 -13.58 25.55 -5.41
C VAL A 407 -14.66 25.39 -4.33
N LEU A 408 -15.19 24.17 -4.13
CA LEU A 408 -16.17 23.89 -3.08
C LEU A 408 -15.63 24.16 -1.68
N GLY A 409 -14.42 23.68 -1.37
CA GLY A 409 -13.80 23.85 -0.05
C GLY A 409 -13.54 25.30 0.29
N ARG A 410 -13.09 26.11 -0.67
CA ARG A 410 -12.85 27.54 -0.47
C ARG A 410 -14.14 28.32 -0.21
N ASN A 411 -15.21 27.99 -0.93
CA ASN A 411 -16.49 28.70 -0.80
C ASN A 411 -17.27 28.29 0.46
N LEU A 412 -17.32 26.99 0.78
CA LEU A 412 -18.10 26.47 1.90
C LEU A 412 -17.38 26.58 3.24
N ALA A 413 -16.06 26.41 3.23
CA ALA A 413 -15.27 26.21 4.43
C ALA A 413 -14.02 27.09 4.49
N GLY A 414 -13.81 28.02 3.55
CA GLY A 414 -12.59 28.83 3.47
C GLY A 414 -12.53 30.05 4.38
N GLN A 415 -13.63 30.41 5.06
CA GLN A 415 -13.64 31.57 5.96
C GLN A 415 -12.86 31.27 7.25
N PRO A 416 -11.93 32.16 7.69
CA PRO A 416 -11.26 32.02 8.97
C PRO A 416 -12.26 32.11 10.12
N ASN A 417 -12.27 31.11 11.01
CA ASN A 417 -13.07 31.11 12.23
C ASN A 417 -12.15 30.68 13.38
N TYR A 418 -11.48 31.67 13.97
CA TYR A 418 -10.52 31.50 15.06
C TYR A 418 -11.16 31.92 16.39
N PRO A 419 -11.04 31.12 17.47
CA PRO A 419 -11.58 31.47 18.78
C PRO A 419 -11.02 32.77 19.37
N CYS A 420 -9.75 33.10 19.07
CA CYS A 420 -9.06 34.27 19.60
C CYS A 420 -8.59 35.16 18.45
N ARG A 421 -8.53 36.47 18.70
CA ARG A 421 -7.95 37.45 17.78
C ARG A 421 -6.44 37.25 17.69
N ILE A 422 -5.92 37.31 16.47
CA ILE A 422 -4.47 37.17 16.22
C ILE A 422 -3.78 38.53 16.39
N ASN A 423 -2.70 38.57 17.16
CA ASN A 423 -1.86 39.74 17.36
C ASN A 423 -1.10 40.09 16.08
N ALA A 424 -0.95 41.40 15.80
CA ALA A 424 -0.25 41.87 14.61
C ALA A 424 1.25 41.51 14.63
N VAL A 425 1.91 41.74 15.77
CA VAL A 425 3.33 41.45 15.98
C VAL A 425 3.47 40.11 16.70
N PRO A 426 4.29 39.17 16.20
CA PRO A 426 4.53 37.90 16.90
C PRO A 426 5.30 38.13 18.19
N ARG A 427 4.88 37.48 19.26
CA ARG A 427 5.67 37.43 20.50
C ARG A 427 7.00 36.67 20.29
N PRO A 428 8.13 37.12 20.87
CA PRO A 428 9.35 36.34 20.91
C PRO A 428 9.16 35.04 21.71
N ILE A 429 9.68 33.94 21.18
CA ILE A 429 9.61 32.62 21.84
C ILE A 429 10.75 32.56 22.88
N PRO A 430 10.46 32.24 24.15
CA PRO A 430 11.50 32.15 25.18
C PRO A 430 12.44 30.96 24.95
N GLU A 431 13.61 31.00 25.58
CA GLU A 431 14.54 29.87 25.56
C GLU A 431 13.93 28.66 26.27
N LYS A 432 13.95 27.52 25.60
CA LYS A 432 13.33 26.28 26.07
C LYS A 432 14.37 25.38 26.71
N LYS A 433 13.94 24.52 27.61
CA LYS A 433 14.78 23.40 28.08
C LYS A 433 15.02 22.42 26.92
N TRP A 434 16.18 21.77 26.91
CA TRP A 434 16.60 20.87 25.81
C TRP A 434 15.54 19.82 25.42
N PHE A 435 14.81 19.26 26.39
CA PHE A 435 13.78 18.24 26.15
C PHE A 435 12.46 18.79 25.58
N MET A 436 12.25 20.10 25.62
CA MET A 436 11.09 20.78 25.02
C MET A 436 11.38 21.29 23.60
N GLU A 437 12.58 21.01 23.07
CA GLU A 437 12.91 21.40 21.71
C GLU A 437 12.27 20.49 20.66
N LEU A 438 11.96 21.08 19.50
CA LEU A 438 11.30 20.37 18.39
C LEU A 438 12.11 19.14 17.93
N PHE A 439 13.44 19.22 17.96
CA PHE A 439 14.30 18.10 17.55
C PHE A 439 14.19 16.89 18.48
N VAL A 440 13.73 17.06 19.73
CA VAL A 440 13.48 15.97 20.67
C VAL A 440 12.02 15.52 20.59
N ILE A 441 11.08 16.48 20.56
CA ILE A 441 9.63 16.19 20.54
C ILE A 441 9.24 15.41 19.28
N ILE A 442 9.79 15.77 18.11
CA ILE A 442 9.41 15.16 16.83
C ILE A 442 9.76 13.65 16.78
N PRO A 443 11.01 13.21 17.05
CA PRO A 443 11.32 11.79 17.11
C PRO A 443 10.56 11.08 18.22
N LEU A 444 10.47 11.67 19.42
CA LEU A 444 9.79 11.05 20.56
C LEU A 444 8.31 10.75 20.27
N GLY A 445 7.63 11.63 19.53
CA GLY A 445 6.24 11.46 19.13
C GLY A 445 5.98 10.23 18.24
N GLY A 446 6.99 9.77 17.49
CA GLY A 446 6.84 8.66 16.55
C GLY A 446 7.00 7.27 17.17
N ILE A 447 7.61 7.17 18.36
CA ILE A 447 7.97 5.90 19.01
C ILE A 447 6.72 5.10 19.39
N LEU A 448 5.75 5.74 20.06
CA LEU A 448 4.56 5.04 20.55
C LEU A 448 3.63 4.58 19.42
N PRO A 449 3.31 5.41 18.40
CA PRO A 449 2.54 4.93 17.25
C PRO A 449 3.27 3.83 16.47
N PHE A 450 4.60 3.89 16.35
CA PHE A 450 5.38 2.80 15.74
C PHE A 450 5.25 1.50 16.55
N GLY A 451 5.40 1.58 17.88
CA GLY A 451 5.22 0.44 18.77
C GLY A 451 3.84 -0.23 18.64
N SER A 452 2.78 0.55 18.39
CA SER A 452 1.42 0.01 18.22
C SER A 452 1.18 -0.74 16.91
N ILE A 453 2.03 -0.55 15.89
CA ILE A 453 1.87 -1.21 14.59
C ILE A 453 3.02 -2.18 14.27
N PHE A 454 4.03 -2.26 15.13
CA PHE A 454 5.28 -2.98 14.88
C PHE A 454 5.08 -4.45 14.50
N ILE A 455 4.24 -5.16 15.25
CA ILE A 455 3.99 -6.60 15.00
C ILE A 455 3.27 -6.80 13.67
N GLU A 456 2.26 -5.98 13.35
CA GLU A 456 1.54 -6.08 12.08
C GLU A 456 2.41 -5.68 10.89
N MET A 457 3.31 -4.71 11.09
CA MET A 457 4.26 -4.30 10.06
C MET A 457 5.16 -5.47 9.63
N TYR A 458 5.55 -6.35 10.55
CA TYR A 458 6.30 -7.57 10.22
C TYR A 458 5.51 -8.51 9.30
N PHE A 459 4.23 -8.72 9.57
CA PHE A 459 3.36 -9.54 8.75
C PHE A 459 3.14 -8.92 7.36
N ILE A 460 2.90 -7.61 7.31
CA ILE A 460 2.78 -6.86 6.05
C ILE A 460 4.07 -7.02 5.23
N PHE A 461 5.24 -6.79 5.81
CA PHE A 461 6.52 -6.89 5.09
C PHE A 461 6.78 -8.31 4.59
N THR A 462 6.48 -9.32 5.41
CA THR A 462 6.63 -10.71 4.99
C THR A 462 5.66 -11.08 3.88
N SER A 463 4.47 -10.49 3.87
CA SER A 463 3.49 -10.74 2.81
C SER A 463 3.95 -10.14 1.47
N PHE A 464 4.36 -8.86 1.48
CA PHE A 464 4.82 -8.16 0.29
C PHE A 464 6.15 -8.73 -0.27
N TRP A 465 7.08 -9.12 0.59
CA TRP A 465 8.44 -9.48 0.17
C TRP A 465 8.72 -11.00 0.16
N ALA A 466 7.87 -11.84 0.78
CA ALA A 466 8.10 -13.29 0.91
C ALA A 466 6.97 -14.20 0.34
N TYR A 467 6.17 -13.74 -0.63
CA TYR A 467 5.09 -14.50 -1.33
C TYR A 467 3.97 -15.03 -0.44
N LYS A 468 3.82 -14.53 0.79
CA LYS A 468 2.68 -14.92 1.62
C LYS A 468 1.50 -14.03 1.27
N ILE A 469 0.41 -14.60 0.77
CA ILE A 469 -0.81 -13.84 0.50
C ILE A 469 -1.36 -13.35 1.85
N TYR A 470 -1.44 -12.03 2.01
CA TYR A 470 -2.07 -11.44 3.18
C TYR A 470 -3.58 -11.44 2.99
N TYR A 471 -4.28 -12.28 3.74
CA TYR A 471 -5.74 -12.41 3.63
C TYR A 471 -6.49 -11.84 4.85
N VAL A 472 -5.76 -11.42 5.90
CA VAL A 472 -6.37 -11.05 7.18
C VAL A 472 -6.69 -9.55 7.30
N TYR A 473 -7.39 -9.01 6.30
CA TYR A 473 -7.70 -7.58 6.17
C TYR A 473 -8.50 -6.98 7.34
N GLY A 474 -9.30 -7.79 8.05
CA GLY A 474 -10.02 -7.36 9.25
C GLY A 474 -9.10 -6.86 10.37
N PHE A 475 -7.96 -7.53 10.60
CA PHE A 475 -6.99 -7.05 11.58
C PHE A 475 -6.28 -5.78 11.12
N MET A 476 -5.98 -5.67 9.81
CA MET A 476 -5.42 -4.44 9.24
C MET A 476 -6.33 -3.22 9.50
N LEU A 477 -7.65 -3.37 9.35
CA LEU A 477 -8.62 -2.30 9.64
C LEU A 477 -8.58 -1.89 11.12
N LEU A 478 -8.58 -2.85 12.04
CA LEU A 478 -8.52 -2.57 13.48
C LEU A 478 -7.22 -1.85 13.86
N VAL A 479 -6.09 -2.28 13.31
CA VAL A 479 -4.78 -1.70 13.58
C VAL A 479 -4.69 -0.29 13.00
N PHE A 480 -5.28 -0.04 11.82
CA PHE A 480 -5.41 1.30 11.28
C PHE A 480 -6.21 2.23 12.20
N MET A 481 -7.34 1.76 12.76
CA MET A 481 -8.14 2.54 13.72
C MET A 481 -7.38 2.82 15.02
N ILE A 482 -6.66 1.82 15.55
CA ILE A 482 -5.80 1.97 16.73
C ILE A 482 -4.72 3.01 16.45
N LEU A 483 -4.04 2.93 15.30
CA LEU A 483 -3.01 3.89 14.91
C LEU A 483 -3.57 5.32 14.90
N VAL A 484 -4.76 5.55 14.33
CA VAL A 484 -5.40 6.87 14.32
C VAL A 484 -5.58 7.41 15.75
N VAL A 485 -6.07 6.59 16.67
CA VAL A 485 -6.29 7.02 18.08
C VAL A 485 -4.96 7.29 18.79
N VAL A 486 -3.97 6.41 18.64
CA VAL A 486 -2.64 6.58 19.25
C VAL A 486 -1.97 7.87 18.76
N VAL A 487 -2.00 8.11 17.44
CA VAL A 487 -1.42 9.31 16.83
C VAL A 487 -2.09 10.59 17.36
N ILE A 488 -3.41 10.61 17.46
CA ILE A 488 -4.13 11.76 18.04
C ILE A 488 -3.71 12.00 19.49
N CYS A 489 -3.64 10.96 20.32
CA CYS A 489 -3.28 11.11 21.72
C CYS A 489 -1.85 11.64 21.90
N VAL A 490 -0.88 11.04 21.19
CA VAL A 490 0.53 11.43 21.30
C VAL A 490 0.74 12.85 20.81
N THR A 491 0.12 13.25 19.70
CA THR A 491 0.25 14.61 19.17
C THR A 491 -0.39 15.68 20.06
N ILE A 492 -1.50 15.37 20.74
CA ILE A 492 -2.08 16.26 21.75
C ILE A 492 -1.09 16.47 22.91
N VAL A 493 -0.45 15.40 23.39
CA VAL A 493 0.55 15.48 24.47
C VAL A 493 1.76 16.31 24.03
N CYS A 494 2.32 16.04 22.84
CA CYS A 494 3.44 16.80 22.28
C CYS A 494 3.08 18.28 22.10
N ALA A 495 1.89 18.58 21.57
CA ALA A 495 1.43 19.96 21.38
C ALA A 495 1.20 20.68 22.71
N TYR A 496 0.68 19.99 23.73
CA TYR A 496 0.51 20.55 25.06
C TYR A 496 1.85 20.91 25.71
N PHE A 497 2.86 20.04 25.62
CA PHE A 497 4.21 20.36 26.08
C PHE A 497 4.81 21.57 25.35
N LEU A 498 4.63 21.64 24.03
CA LEU A 498 5.11 22.76 23.22
C LEU A 498 4.44 24.09 23.61
N LEU A 499 3.11 24.08 23.77
CA LEU A 499 2.36 25.28 24.15
C LEU A 499 2.71 25.73 25.58
N ASN A 500 2.97 24.80 26.51
CA ASN A 500 3.46 25.14 27.85
C ASN A 500 4.85 25.76 27.85
N ALA A 501 5.65 25.51 26.80
CA ALA A 501 6.93 26.17 26.57
C ALA A 501 6.78 27.50 25.79
N GLU A 502 5.57 28.05 25.70
CA GLU A 502 5.25 29.31 25.00
C GLU A 502 5.62 29.32 23.51
N ASP A 503 5.78 28.14 22.88
CA ASP A 503 6.00 28.03 21.44
C ASP A 503 4.65 27.78 20.73
N TYR A 504 4.15 28.80 20.04
CA TYR A 504 2.86 28.75 19.34
C TYR A 504 2.90 27.98 18.00
N ARG A 505 4.06 27.48 17.56
CA ARG A 505 4.24 26.84 16.23
C ARG A 505 3.77 25.37 16.18
N TRP A 506 2.67 25.05 16.85
CA TRP A 506 2.17 23.69 17.02
C TRP A 506 1.73 22.99 15.72
N GLN A 507 1.40 23.74 14.65
CA GLN A 507 0.84 23.18 13.42
C GLN A 507 1.83 22.24 12.70
N TRP A 508 3.05 22.70 12.43
CA TRP A 508 4.10 21.83 11.86
C TRP A 508 4.60 20.81 12.86
N SER A 509 4.72 21.18 14.14
CA SER A 509 5.20 20.26 15.17
C SER A 509 4.27 19.05 15.36
N SER A 510 2.95 19.26 15.38
CA SER A 510 1.96 18.17 15.46
C SER A 510 1.99 17.28 14.21
N PHE A 511 2.11 17.88 13.02
CA PHE A 511 2.26 17.12 11.78
C PHE A 511 3.55 16.28 11.78
N LEU A 512 4.71 16.89 12.06
CA LEU A 512 6.01 16.21 12.02
C LEU A 512 6.18 15.19 13.14
N ALA A 513 5.68 15.45 14.34
CA ALA A 513 5.74 14.51 15.47
C ALA A 513 4.93 13.24 15.22
N ALA A 514 3.85 13.31 14.45
CA ALA A 514 3.14 12.11 13.99
C ALA A 514 3.76 11.49 12.74
N ALA A 515 4.24 12.32 11.80
CA ALA A 515 4.90 11.84 10.59
C ALA A 515 6.21 11.07 10.91
N SER A 516 6.86 11.36 12.04
CA SER A 516 8.08 10.65 12.47
C SER A 516 7.87 9.15 12.69
N THR A 517 6.64 8.66 12.87
CA THR A 517 6.32 7.22 12.83
C THR A 517 6.82 6.56 11.54
N ALA A 518 6.73 7.25 10.39
CA ALA A 518 7.25 6.76 9.12
C ALA A 518 8.77 6.60 9.09
N MET A 519 9.50 7.45 9.84
CA MET A 519 10.95 7.33 9.96
C MET A 519 11.32 6.01 10.64
N TYR A 520 10.64 5.66 11.73
CA TYR A 520 10.84 4.38 12.41
C TYR A 520 10.49 3.18 11.53
N VAL A 521 9.40 3.28 10.74
CA VAL A 521 9.03 2.25 9.76
C VAL A 521 10.09 2.09 8.68
N TYR A 522 10.69 3.18 8.18
CA TYR A 522 11.75 3.10 7.18
C TYR A 522 13.04 2.51 7.76
N VAL A 523 13.43 2.86 8.99
CA VAL A 523 14.55 2.22 9.70
C VAL A 523 14.29 0.73 9.90
N TYR A 524 13.07 0.35 10.26
CA TYR A 524 12.67 -1.05 10.36
C TYR A 524 12.73 -1.76 9.01
N ALA A 525 12.37 -1.09 7.91
CA ALA A 525 12.52 -1.64 6.55
C ALA A 525 13.99 -1.93 6.22
N THR A 526 14.92 -1.07 6.61
CA THR A 526 16.37 -1.34 6.47
C THR A 526 16.80 -2.53 7.32
N TYR A 527 16.35 -2.62 8.58
CA TYR A 527 16.62 -3.78 9.43
C TYR A 527 16.07 -5.08 8.80
N TYR A 528 14.84 -5.05 8.29
CA TYR A 528 14.20 -6.20 7.66
C TYR A 528 14.98 -6.66 6.42
N PHE A 529 15.42 -5.73 5.58
CA PHE A 529 16.25 -6.03 4.42
C PHE A 529 17.53 -6.77 4.80
N ILE A 530 18.30 -6.24 5.77
CA ILE A 530 19.61 -6.79 6.15
C ILE A 530 19.49 -8.13 6.87
N PHE A 531 18.52 -8.29 7.79
CA PHE A 531 18.50 -9.42 8.72
C PHE A 531 17.41 -10.46 8.43
N LYS A 532 16.38 -10.12 7.65
CA LYS A 532 15.26 -11.03 7.36
C LYS A 532 15.17 -11.44 5.90
N THR A 533 15.72 -10.66 4.98
CA THR A 533 15.74 -11.02 3.56
C THR A 533 17.10 -11.56 3.13
N LYS A 534 17.11 -12.37 2.06
CA LYS A 534 18.33 -12.82 1.36
C LYS A 534 18.47 -12.11 0.00
N MET A 535 17.84 -10.94 -0.14
CA MET A 535 17.81 -10.17 -1.38
C MET A 535 19.18 -9.55 -1.66
N TYR A 536 19.62 -9.58 -2.91
CA TYR A 536 20.87 -8.97 -3.34
C TYR A 536 20.73 -8.37 -4.75
N GLY A 537 21.78 -7.68 -5.22
CA GLY A 537 21.78 -7.08 -6.56
C GLY A 537 21.12 -5.71 -6.61
N LEU A 538 21.48 -4.94 -7.63
CA LEU A 538 21.12 -3.52 -7.74
C LEU A 538 19.61 -3.35 -7.98
N PHE A 539 19.04 -4.10 -8.92
CA PHE A 539 17.62 -3.99 -9.26
C PHE A 539 16.70 -4.27 -8.06
N GLN A 540 16.86 -5.43 -7.41
CA GLN A 540 16.08 -5.82 -6.24
C GLN A 540 16.22 -4.82 -5.09
N THR A 541 17.44 -4.33 -4.83
CA THR A 541 17.71 -3.37 -3.75
C THR A 541 17.04 -2.02 -4.02
N THR A 542 17.18 -1.47 -5.22
CA THR A 542 16.55 -0.21 -5.60
C THR A 542 15.03 -0.32 -5.61
N PHE A 543 14.49 -1.45 -6.09
CA PHE A 543 13.07 -1.72 -6.03
C PHE A 543 12.57 -1.74 -4.59
N TYR A 544 13.22 -2.51 -3.71
CA TYR A 544 12.86 -2.59 -2.29
C TYR A 544 12.84 -1.22 -1.63
N PHE A 545 13.97 -0.49 -1.63
CA PHE A 545 14.07 0.78 -0.93
C PHE A 545 13.21 1.88 -1.56
N GLY A 546 13.03 1.87 -2.88
CA GLY A 546 12.16 2.84 -3.56
C GLY A 546 10.69 2.71 -3.14
N TYR A 547 10.13 1.50 -3.18
CA TYR A 547 8.75 1.26 -2.74
C TYR A 547 8.59 1.41 -1.23
N MET A 548 9.58 1.03 -0.42
CA MET A 548 9.56 1.26 1.03
C MET A 548 9.62 2.75 1.39
N ALA A 549 10.32 3.57 0.61
CA ALA A 549 10.32 5.02 0.79
C ALA A 549 8.94 5.61 0.46
N LEU A 550 8.30 5.19 -0.65
CA LEU A 550 6.94 5.60 -0.99
C LEU A 550 5.92 5.20 0.09
N PHE A 551 6.01 3.96 0.58
CA PHE A 551 5.16 3.46 1.66
C PHE A 551 5.31 4.30 2.93
N SER A 552 6.55 4.54 3.38
CA SER A 552 6.82 5.36 4.55
C SER A 552 6.37 6.81 4.38
N ILE A 553 6.64 7.45 3.24
CA ILE A 553 6.19 8.84 2.99
C ILE A 553 4.66 8.92 3.03
N THR A 554 3.96 7.99 2.40
CA THR A 554 2.49 7.92 2.40
C THR A 554 1.96 7.76 3.81
N LEU A 555 2.54 6.82 4.59
CA LEU A 555 2.21 6.64 6.01
C LEU A 555 2.45 7.92 6.82
N GLY A 556 3.57 8.61 6.58
CA GLY A 556 3.91 9.86 7.26
C GLY A 556 2.94 11.00 6.96
N ILE A 557 2.44 11.09 5.72
CA ILE A 557 1.40 12.06 5.35
C ILE A 557 0.07 11.73 6.05
N ILE A 558 -0.29 10.44 6.11
CA ILE A 558 -1.49 9.96 6.82
C ILE A 558 -1.39 10.30 8.31
N THR A 559 -0.34 9.83 9.00
CA THR A 559 -0.18 10.04 10.44
C THR A 559 -0.01 11.52 10.76
N GLY A 560 0.79 12.26 9.98
CA GLY A 560 0.96 13.70 10.14
C GLY A 560 -0.37 14.47 10.05
N THR A 561 -1.21 14.09 9.09
CA THR A 561 -2.54 14.71 8.92
C THR A 561 -3.48 14.37 10.07
N VAL A 562 -3.53 13.10 10.50
CA VAL A 562 -4.30 12.68 11.69
C VAL A 562 -3.87 13.45 12.94
N GLY A 563 -2.55 13.59 13.13
CA GLY A 563 -1.96 14.36 14.22
C GLY A 563 -2.41 15.81 14.21
N TYR A 564 -2.30 16.48 13.07
CA TYR A 564 -2.78 17.85 12.90
C TYR A 564 -4.28 18.00 13.18
N ILE A 565 -5.12 17.07 12.71
CA ILE A 565 -6.57 17.10 12.93
C ILE A 565 -6.90 17.01 14.41
N GLY A 566 -6.28 16.05 15.11
CA GLY A 566 -6.44 15.86 16.55
C GLY A 566 -6.01 17.09 17.34
N THR A 567 -4.79 17.57 17.11
CA THR A 567 -4.26 18.76 17.76
C THR A 567 -5.07 20.01 17.44
N SER A 568 -5.50 20.22 16.19
CA SER A 568 -6.28 21.39 15.81
C SER A 568 -7.62 21.46 16.55
N LYS A 569 -8.33 20.34 16.69
CA LYS A 569 -9.56 20.27 17.48
C LYS A 569 -9.30 20.53 18.96
N PHE A 570 -8.23 19.96 19.52
CA PHE A 570 -7.81 20.18 20.90
C PHE A 570 -7.48 21.65 21.16
N VAL A 571 -6.60 22.26 20.36
CA VAL A 571 -6.20 23.68 20.45
C VAL A 571 -7.43 24.58 20.35
N ARG A 572 -8.28 24.40 19.34
CA ARG A 572 -9.52 25.19 19.23
C ARG A 572 -10.39 25.07 20.48
N LYS A 573 -10.51 23.86 21.05
CA LYS A 573 -11.33 23.63 22.24
C LYS A 573 -10.76 24.34 23.47
N ILE A 574 -9.47 24.20 23.76
CA ILE A 574 -8.86 24.82 24.95
C ILE A 574 -8.86 26.35 24.88
N TYR A 575 -8.68 26.95 23.70
CA TYR A 575 -8.70 28.42 23.56
C TYR A 575 -10.10 28.99 23.42
N SER A 576 -11.10 28.20 22.99
CA SER A 576 -12.51 28.63 23.06
C SER A 576 -13.05 28.76 24.48
N THR A 577 -12.41 28.11 25.44
CA THR A 577 -12.80 28.14 26.86
C THR A 577 -12.05 29.18 27.68
N VAL A 578 -11.01 29.81 27.13
CA VAL A 578 -10.32 30.91 27.80
C VAL A 578 -11.21 32.14 27.68
N LYS A 579 -11.72 32.64 28.81
CA LYS A 579 -12.32 33.97 28.88
C LYS A 579 -11.17 34.98 28.78
N ILE A 580 -11.10 35.70 27.67
CA ILE A 580 -10.19 36.81 27.47
C ILE A 580 -11.10 38.03 27.48
N ASP A 581 -11.07 38.80 28.57
CA ASP A 581 -11.82 40.05 28.69
C ASP A 581 -11.19 41.16 27.84
#